data_AF-A0A952KQI1-F1
#
_entry.id   AF-A0A952KQI1-F1
#
_cell.length_a   1.000
_cell.length_b   1.000
_cell.length_c   1.000
_cell.angle_alpha   90.00
_cell.angle_beta   90.00
_cell.angle_gamma   90.00
#
_symmetry.space_group_name_H-M   'P 1'
#
loop_
_entity.id
_entity.type
_entity.pdbx_description
1 polymer ?
#
loop_
_entity_poly.entity_id
_entity_poly.type
_entity_poly.pdbx_seq_one_letter_code
_entity_poly.pdbx_strand_id
1 'polypeptide(L)'
;MGKTKYSYIYTQPKRVGSSYNMYHGDLEAEPLTATTTRLHYTLLYDNSALPDDAAKQKDIENRRTRFTQMLENMKLLAEGKPLPEGAVRRPTPPPTTPR
;
A
#
# COMPACT_ATOMS: atom_id res chain seq x y z
N MET A 1 13.81 -6.06 7.42
CA MET A 1 13.17 -5.40 6.28
C MET A 1 14.16 -5.40 5.13
N GLY A 2 13.71 -5.77 3.93
CA GLY A 2 14.50 -5.83 2.70
C GLY A 2 15.62 -6.86 2.64
N LYS A 3 15.30 -8.15 2.67
CA LYS A 3 16.31 -9.23 2.64
C LYS A 3 16.77 -9.62 1.24
N THR A 4 16.05 -9.20 0.20
CA THR A 4 16.38 -9.52 -1.20
C THR A 4 16.71 -8.25 -1.99
N LYS A 5 17.51 -8.39 -3.05
CA LYS A 5 17.84 -7.27 -3.95
C LYS A 5 16.64 -6.65 -4.69
N TYR A 6 15.50 -7.33 -4.64
CA TYR A 6 14.23 -6.88 -5.23
C TYR A 6 13.28 -6.29 -4.18
N SER A 7 13.77 -6.10 -2.97
CA SER A 7 12.97 -5.48 -1.91
C SER A 7 12.94 -3.96 -2.08
N TYR A 8 11.80 -3.36 -1.78
CA TYR A 8 11.58 -1.92 -1.84
C TYR A 8 10.97 -1.43 -0.53
N ILE A 9 11.75 -0.61 0.18
CA ILE A 9 11.36 0.00 1.45
C ILE A 9 11.09 1.48 1.22
N TYR A 10 9.99 1.99 1.78
CA TYR A 10 9.64 3.40 1.68
C TYR A 10 9.02 3.93 2.98
N THR A 11 9.23 5.22 3.23
CA THR A 11 8.51 5.97 4.25
C THR A 11 7.73 7.11 3.59
N GLN A 12 6.51 7.36 4.06
CA GLN A 12 5.75 8.51 3.60
C GLN A 12 6.09 9.75 4.44
N PRO A 13 6.36 10.90 3.80
CA PRO A 13 6.55 12.14 4.52
C PRO A 13 5.27 12.55 5.24
N LYS A 14 5.43 13.22 6.38
CA LYS A 14 4.31 13.81 7.12
C LYS A 14 3.58 14.81 6.22
N ARG A 15 2.25 14.68 6.13
CA ARG A 15 1.40 15.67 5.47
C ARG A 15 1.17 16.86 6.40
N VAL A 16 1.21 18.07 5.83
CA VAL A 16 0.88 19.31 6.57
C VAL A 16 -0.55 19.19 7.13
N GLY A 17 -0.73 19.57 8.41
CA GLY A 17 -2.03 19.51 9.09
C GLY A 17 -2.48 18.12 9.55
N SER A 18 -1.66 17.07 9.37
CA SER A 18 -1.95 15.72 9.87
C SER A 18 -0.98 15.30 10.97
N SER A 19 -1.43 14.46 11.89
CA SER A 19 -0.55 13.74 12.81
C SER A 19 0.38 12.82 12.00
N TYR A 20 1.65 12.75 12.41
CA TYR A 20 2.59 11.82 11.78
C TYR A 20 2.29 10.41 12.28
N ASN A 21 1.93 9.51 11.37
CA ASN A 21 1.53 8.14 11.69
C ASN A 21 2.61 7.10 11.35
N MET A 22 3.88 7.52 11.25
CA MET A 22 5.04 6.62 10.97
C MET A 22 4.78 5.63 9.82
N TYR A 23 4.18 6.09 8.74
CA TYR A 23 3.76 5.21 7.66
C TYR A 23 4.95 4.71 6.84
N HIS A 24 5.28 3.42 7.00
CA HIS A 24 6.43 2.77 6.40
C HIS A 24 6.04 1.43 5.80
N GLY A 25 6.34 1.23 4.52
CA GLY A 25 6.07 -0.01 3.81
C GLY A 25 7.36 -0.70 3.37
N ASP A 26 7.36 -2.03 3.45
CA ASP A 26 8.40 -2.90 2.89
C ASP A 26 7.71 -3.91 1.96
N LEU A 27 8.09 -3.89 0.67
CA LEU A 27 7.73 -4.89 -0.31
C LEU A 27 8.95 -5.77 -0.56
N GLU A 28 8.89 -7.03 -0.16
CA GLU A 28 9.94 -8.02 -0.41
C GLU A 28 9.46 -9.04 -1.45
N ALA A 29 10.25 -9.24 -2.51
CA ALA A 29 10.05 -10.30 -3.48
C ALA A 29 11.01 -11.47 -3.18
N GLU A 30 10.43 -12.58 -2.72
CA GLU A 30 11.13 -13.81 -2.35
C GLU A 30 10.96 -14.85 -3.48
N PRO A 31 12.06 -15.32 -4.11
CA PRO A 31 11.97 -16.39 -5.10
C PRO A 31 11.56 -17.70 -4.41
N LEU A 32 10.50 -18.35 -4.90
CA LEU A 32 10.00 -19.61 -4.33
C LEU A 32 10.36 -20.82 -5.22
N THR A 33 10.23 -20.67 -6.54
CA THR A 33 10.70 -21.65 -7.55
C THR A 33 11.35 -20.91 -8.71
N ALA A 34 11.81 -21.65 -9.73
CA ALA A 34 12.33 -21.05 -10.97
C ALA A 34 11.31 -20.13 -11.69
N THR A 35 10.01 -20.30 -11.43
CA THR A 35 8.93 -19.60 -12.14
C THR A 35 7.93 -18.93 -11.20
N THR A 36 8.14 -18.98 -9.88
CA THR A 36 7.21 -18.37 -8.90
C THR A 36 7.96 -17.56 -7.87
N THR A 37 7.33 -16.44 -7.49
CA THR A 37 7.82 -15.49 -6.48
C THR A 37 6.71 -15.25 -5.48
N ARG A 38 7.06 -15.17 -4.20
CA ARG A 38 6.16 -14.71 -3.14
C ARG A 38 6.44 -13.24 -2.88
N LEU A 39 5.39 -12.42 -2.86
CA LEU A 39 5.47 -11.03 -2.44
C LEU A 39 5.05 -10.93 -0.98
N HIS A 40 5.96 -10.45 -0.13
CA HIS A 40 5.66 -10.07 1.25
C HIS A 40 5.50 -8.57 1.31
N TYR A 41 4.36 -8.11 1.83
CA TYR A 41 4.13 -6.70 2.07
C TYR A 41 3.94 -6.44 3.55
N THR A 42 4.85 -5.68 4.14
CA THR A 42 4.78 -5.28 5.54
C THR A 42 4.47 -3.80 5.62
N LEU A 43 3.39 -3.44 6.31
CA LEU A 43 3.06 -2.05 6.62
C LEU A 43 3.23 -1.82 8.12
N LEU A 44 4.15 -0.95 8.48
CA LEU A 44 4.29 -0.39 9.82
C LEU A 44 3.65 0.99 9.85
N TYR A 45 2.78 1.23 10.83
CA TYR A 45 2.17 2.54 11.04
C TYR A 45 1.74 2.69 12.50
N ASP A 46 1.71 3.94 12.96
CA ASP A 46 1.21 4.32 14.27
C ASP A 46 -0.31 4.59 14.18
N ASN A 47 -1.07 3.86 14.98
CA ASN A 47 -2.52 3.97 15.10
C ASN A 47 -2.98 4.54 16.45
N SER A 48 -2.04 5.04 17.28
CA SER A 48 -2.30 5.58 18.61
C SER A 48 -3.20 6.82 18.61
N ALA A 49 -3.24 7.54 17.49
CA ALA A 49 -4.11 8.71 17.29
C ALA A 49 -5.59 8.34 17.07
N LEU A 50 -5.94 7.05 16.94
CA LEU A 50 -7.32 6.62 16.79
C LEU A 50 -8.01 6.51 18.15
N PRO A 51 -9.29 6.91 18.26
CA PRO A 51 -9.95 7.18 19.54
C PRO A 51 -10.22 5.93 20.38
N ASP A 52 -10.41 4.78 19.76
CA ASP A 52 -10.77 3.53 20.42
C ASP A 52 -10.30 2.31 19.60
N ASP A 53 -10.42 1.13 20.20
CA ASP A 53 -9.96 -0.12 19.59
C ASP A 53 -10.82 -0.55 18.39
N ALA A 54 -12.10 -0.18 18.36
CA ALA A 54 -12.96 -0.44 17.20
C ALA A 54 -12.50 0.37 15.98
N ALA A 55 -12.13 1.63 16.17
CA ALA A 55 -11.56 2.49 15.14
C ALA A 55 -10.21 1.96 14.64
N LYS A 56 -9.34 1.49 15.55
CA LYS A 56 -8.06 0.84 15.19
C LYS A 56 -8.28 -0.41 14.37
N GLN A 57 -9.17 -1.29 14.80
CA GLN A 57 -9.45 -2.54 14.10
C GLN A 57 -10.02 -2.28 12.70
N LYS A 58 -10.97 -1.34 12.59
CA LYS A 58 -11.52 -0.93 11.29
C LYS A 58 -10.45 -0.34 10.36
N ASP A 59 -9.52 0.46 10.87
CA ASP A 59 -8.41 1.00 10.07
C ASP A 59 -7.46 -0.10 9.60
N ILE A 60 -7.12 -1.06 10.46
CA ILE A 60 -6.32 -2.25 10.11
C ILE A 60 -6.99 -3.04 8.98
N GLU A 61 -8.29 -3.31 9.10
CA GLU A 61 -9.07 -4.05 8.09
C GLU A 61 -9.11 -3.29 6.77
N ASN A 62 -9.42 -1.99 6.80
CA ASN A 62 -9.43 -1.16 5.59
C ASN A 62 -8.08 -1.17 4.87
N ARG A 63 -6.97 -1.09 5.62
CA ARG A 63 -5.62 -1.15 5.05
C ARG A 63 -5.32 -2.51 4.48
N ARG A 64 -5.63 -3.59 5.22
CA ARG A 64 -5.44 -4.96 4.75
C ARG A 64 -6.19 -5.18 3.43
N THR A 65 -7.46 -4.80 3.35
CA THR A 65 -8.26 -4.92 2.12
C THR A 65 -7.61 -4.16 0.96
N ARG A 66 -7.24 -2.89 1.17
CA ARG A 66 -6.61 -2.06 0.11
C ARG A 66 -5.28 -2.65 -0.35
N PHE A 67 -4.42 -3.05 0.57
CA PHE A 67 -3.10 -3.58 0.23
C PHE A 67 -3.14 -4.96 -0.40
N THR A 68 -4.04 -5.84 0.03
CA THR A 68 -4.29 -7.11 -0.64
C THR A 68 -4.73 -6.88 -2.09
N GLN A 69 -5.69 -5.98 -2.32
CA GLN A 69 -6.12 -5.65 -3.68
C GLN A 69 -4.98 -5.08 -4.54
N MET A 70 -4.11 -4.25 -3.96
CA MET A 70 -2.93 -3.74 -4.68
C MET A 70 -1.95 -4.86 -5.04
N LEU A 71 -1.73 -5.85 -4.15
CA LEU A 71 -0.87 -7.00 -4.45
C LEU A 71 -1.47 -7.90 -5.53
N GLU A 72 -2.78 -8.12 -5.53
CA GLU A 72 -3.48 -8.85 -6.60
C GLU A 72 -3.33 -8.13 -7.95
N ASN A 73 -3.47 -6.80 -7.96
CA ASN A 73 -3.23 -5.99 -9.16
C ASN A 73 -1.78 -6.09 -9.64
N MET A 74 -0.79 -6.05 -8.73
CA MET A 74 0.62 -6.26 -9.09
C MET A 74 0.87 -7.63 -9.71
N LYS A 75 0.24 -8.68 -9.15
CA LYS A 75 0.31 -10.04 -9.72
C LYS A 75 -0.25 -10.06 -11.14
N LEU A 76 -1.41 -9.47 -11.39
CA LEU A 76 -2.00 -9.41 -12.74
C LEU A 76 -1.04 -8.75 -13.74
N LEU A 77 -0.49 -7.58 -13.38
CA LEU A 77 0.47 -6.86 -14.23
C LEU A 77 1.74 -7.67 -14.49
N ALA A 78 2.30 -8.30 -13.46
CA ALA A 78 3.50 -9.14 -13.58
C ALA A 78 3.26 -10.39 -14.45
N GLU A 79 2.03 -10.91 -14.46
CA GLU A 79 1.60 -12.02 -15.32
C GLU A 79 1.15 -11.55 -16.72
N GLY A 80 1.30 -10.27 -17.06
CA GLY A 80 0.93 -9.70 -18.36
C GLY A 80 -0.58 -9.56 -18.58
N LYS A 81 -1.39 -9.60 -17.52
CA LYS A 81 -2.85 -9.45 -17.57
C LYS A 81 -3.24 -7.98 -17.37
N PRO A 82 -4.34 -7.52 -18.01
CA PRO A 82 -4.87 -6.19 -17.76
C PRO A 82 -5.41 -6.07 -16.33
N LEU A 83 -5.40 -4.86 -15.80
CA LEU A 83 -6.07 -4.55 -14.54
C LEU A 83 -7.59 -4.50 -14.73
N PRO A 84 -8.39 -4.86 -13.70
CA PRO A 84 -9.82 -4.63 -13.71
C PRO A 84 -10.17 -3.16 -13.93
N GLU A 85 -11.33 -2.90 -14.55
CA GLU A 85 -11.83 -1.54 -14.68
C GLU A 85 -11.99 -0.90 -13.29
N GLY A 86 -11.47 0.33 -13.13
CA GLY A 86 -11.51 1.04 -11.85
C GLY A 86 -10.45 0.62 -10.82
N ALA A 87 -9.56 -0.34 -11.13
CA ALA A 87 -8.50 -0.80 -10.23
C ALA A 87 -7.51 0.30 -9.81
N VAL A 88 -7.30 1.31 -10.65
CA VAL A 88 -6.49 2.49 -10.33
C VAL A 88 -7.39 3.71 -10.26
N ARG A 89 -7.43 4.35 -9.10
CA ARG A 89 -8.19 5.59 -8.93
C ARG A 89 -7.50 6.69 -9.73
N ARG A 90 -8.14 7.16 -10.80
CA ARG A 90 -7.67 8.29 -11.60
C ARG A 90 -7.56 9.52 -10.68
N PRO A 91 -6.45 10.27 -10.69
CA PRO A 91 -6.35 11.49 -9.91
C PRO A 91 -7.49 12.42 -10.30
N THR A 92 -8.23 12.94 -9.32
CA THR A 92 -9.18 14.02 -9.58
C THR A 92 -8.37 15.26 -9.99
N PRO A 93 -8.64 15.88 -11.16
CA PRO A 93 -7.96 17.11 -11.51
C PRO A 93 -8.25 18.19 -10.45
N PRO A 94 -7.26 19.07 -10.15
CA PRO A 94 -7.47 20.14 -9.19
C PRO A 94 -8.64 21.03 -9.64
N PRO A 95 -9.43 21.58 -8.70
CA PRO A 95 -10.51 22.49 -9.07
C PRO A 95 -9.92 23.71 -9.78
N THR A 96 -10.42 23.99 -10.99
CA THR A 96 -10.10 25.21 -11.72
C THR A 96 -10.74 26.39 -10.98
N THR A 97 -9.96 27.20 -10.28
CA THR A 97 -10.42 28.50 -9.77
C THR A 97 -10.53 29.47 -10.95
N PRO A 98 -11.71 30.05 -11.24
CA PRO A 98 -11.80 31.15 -12.20
C PRO A 98 -11.08 32.38 -11.63
N ARG A 99 -10.32 33.07 -12.47
CA ARG A 99 -9.57 34.30 -12.16
C ARG A 99 -10.50 35.51 -12.04
#